data_AF-A0A3M1YTP8-F1
#
_entry.id   AF-A0A3M1YTP8-F1
#
_cell.length_a   1.000
_cell.length_b   1.000
_cell.length_c   1.000
_cell.angle_alpha   90.00
_cell.angle_beta   90.00
_cell.angle_gamma   90.00
#
_symmetry.space_group_name_H-M   'P 1'
#
loop_
_entity.id
_entity.type
_entity.pdbx_description
1 polymer ?
#
loop_
_entity_poly.entity_id
_entity_poly.type
_entity_poly.pdbx_seq_one_letter_code
_entity_poly.pdbx_strand_id
1 'polypeptide(L)'
;MADYIKRNLTGLPDERGYFGAFGGRFVPETLMPALDELIVAYQEAMADPAFHQELAHLQRTYTGRPTPVTYARRLSEHLGGAQIYLKREDLAHT
;
A
#
# COMPACT_ATOMS: atom_id res chain seq x y z
N MET A 1 3.32 7.03 -14.79
CA MET A 1 2.84 5.72 -14.28
C MET A 1 3.92 5.03 -13.43
N ALA A 2 5.21 5.18 -13.78
CA ALA A 2 6.37 4.87 -12.92
C ALA A 2 6.45 5.68 -11.60
N ASP A 3 5.45 6.52 -11.29
CA ASP A 3 5.42 7.37 -10.08
C ASP A 3 4.47 6.86 -8.99
N TYR A 4 3.68 5.79 -9.22
CA TYR A 4 2.63 5.37 -8.27
C TYR A 4 3.19 4.74 -6.98
N ILE A 5 4.33 4.04 -7.08
CA ILE A 5 5.08 3.53 -5.92
C ILE A 5 6.41 4.28 -5.86
N LYS A 6 6.36 5.59 -5.59
CA LYS A 6 7.53 6.27 -5.04
C LYS A 6 7.77 5.75 -3.63
N ARG A 7 8.66 4.76 -3.50
CA ARG A 7 9.22 4.36 -2.20
C ARG A 7 10.05 5.52 -1.64
N ASN A 8 9.39 6.49 -1.01
CA ASN A 8 10.04 7.43 -0.11
C ASN A 8 10.10 6.80 1.30
N LEU A 9 10.76 5.66 1.40
CA LEU A 9 11.09 5.02 2.66
C LEU A 9 12.61 4.90 2.70
N THR A 10 13.26 5.83 3.40
CA THR A 10 14.70 5.82 3.62
C THR A 10 15.06 4.58 4.44
N GLY A 11 15.48 3.50 3.77
CA GLY A 11 16.10 2.32 4.37
C GLY A 11 15.24 1.53 5.36
N LEU A 12 13.91 1.64 5.27
CA LEU A 12 12.96 0.96 6.15
C LEU A 12 11.99 0.05 5.37
N PRO A 13 11.63 -1.13 5.91
CA PRO A 13 12.25 -1.78 7.09
C PRO A 13 13.71 -2.19 6.83
N ASP A 14 14.45 -2.58 7.88
CA ASP A 14 15.75 -3.23 7.71
C ASP A 14 15.59 -4.60 7.01
N GLU A 15 16.71 -5.21 6.59
CA GLU A 15 16.70 -6.51 5.88
C GLU A 15 16.07 -7.65 6.68
N ARG A 16 15.96 -7.50 8.01
CA ARG A 16 15.34 -8.47 8.91
C ARG A 16 13.83 -8.19 9.10
N GLY A 17 13.31 -7.12 8.50
CA GLY A 17 11.91 -6.71 8.57
C GLY A 17 11.59 -5.78 9.74
N TYR A 18 12.58 -5.19 10.40
CA TYR A 18 12.37 -4.28 11.53
C TYR A 18 12.27 -2.81 11.12
N PHE A 19 11.29 -2.11 11.68
CA PHE A 19 11.20 -0.67 11.77
C PHE A 19 11.69 -0.21 13.14
N GLY A 20 13.01 -0.02 13.27
CA GLY A 20 13.63 0.22 14.57
C GLY A 20 13.46 -1.01 15.48
N ALA A 21 12.72 -0.87 16.57
CA ALA A 21 12.44 -1.98 17.50
C ALA A 21 11.20 -2.82 17.15
N PHE A 22 10.45 -2.46 16.12
CA PHE A 22 9.14 -3.05 15.79
C PHE A 22 9.19 -3.85 14.48
N GLY A 23 8.32 -4.85 14.32
CA GLY A 23 8.30 -5.69 13.12
C GLY A 23 9.11 -6.98 13.30
N GLY A 24 9.87 -7.38 12.28
CA GLY A 24 10.58 -8.64 12.27
C GLY A 24 9.70 -9.84 11.90
N ARG A 25 10.26 -11.05 12.04
CA ARG A 25 9.63 -12.31 11.66
C ARG A 25 9.55 -13.24 12.88
N PHE A 26 8.45 -13.16 13.62
CA PHE A 26 8.18 -14.01 14.79
C PHE A 26 7.20 -15.11 14.43
N VAL A 27 7.66 -16.07 13.64
CA VAL A 27 6.85 -17.19 13.13
C VAL A 27 7.54 -18.52 13.44
N PRO A 28 6.83 -19.66 13.40
CA PRO A 28 7.45 -20.97 13.48
C PRO A 28 8.51 -21.18 12.39
N GLU A 29 9.61 -21.87 12.73
CA GLU A 29 10.70 -22.19 11.81
C GLU A 29 10.22 -22.87 10.52
N THR A 30 9.17 -23.69 10.62
CA THR A 30 8.56 -24.38 9.49
C THR A 30 7.96 -23.44 8.43
N LEU A 31 7.72 -22.17 8.76
CA LEU A 31 7.25 -21.15 7.82
C LEU A 31 8.38 -20.32 7.20
N MET A 32 9.60 -20.39 7.73
CA MET A 32 10.72 -19.58 7.25
C MET A 32 11.01 -19.80 5.75
N PRO A 33 11.04 -21.05 5.21
CA PRO A 33 11.31 -21.26 3.79
C PRO A 33 10.28 -20.59 2.88
N ALA A 34 8.99 -20.65 3.24
CA ALA A 34 7.91 -20.04 2.45
C ALA A 34 7.97 -18.50 2.49
N LEU A 35 8.38 -17.92 3.63
CA LEU A 35 8.58 -16.48 3.73
C LEU A 35 9.77 -16.01 2.91
N ASP A 36 10.87 -16.76 2.91
CA ASP A 36 12.06 -16.41 2.12
C ASP A 36 11.75 -16.47 0.62
N GLU A 37 11.03 -17.50 0.16
CA GLU A 37 10.56 -17.59 -1.23
C GLU A 37 9.66 -16.40 -1.61
N LEU A 38 8.70 -16.05 -0.74
CA LEU A 38 7.81 -14.92 -0.96
C LEU A 38 8.58 -13.59 -1.06
N ILE A 39 9.62 -13.38 -0.24
CA ILE A 39 10.44 -12.17 -0.28
C ILE A 39 11.16 -12.05 -1.62
N VAL A 40 11.75 -13.14 -2.10
CA VAL A 40 12.43 -13.18 -3.41
C VAL A 40 11.45 -12.86 -4.53
N ALA A 41 10.32 -13.58 -4.59
CA ALA A 41 9.30 -13.36 -5.62
C ALA A 41 8.73 -11.92 -5.59
N TYR A 42 8.54 -11.36 -4.40
CA TYR A 42 8.10 -9.96 -4.26
C TYR A 42 9.15 -8.99 -4.80
N GLN A 43 10.45 -9.19 -4.52
CA GLN A 43 11.51 -8.33 -5.05
C GLN A 43 11.58 -8.38 -6.57
N GLU A 44 11.46 -9.57 -7.16
CA GLU A 44 11.43 -9.77 -8.61
C GLU A 44 10.22 -9.08 -9.25
N ALA A 45 9.02 -9.31 -8.73
CA ALA A 45 7.79 -8.68 -9.23
C ALA A 45 7.82 -7.15 -9.10
N MET A 46 8.40 -6.62 -8.02
CA MET A 46 8.54 -5.18 -7.82
C MET A 46 9.57 -4.55 -8.77
N ALA A 47 10.53 -5.32 -9.28
CA ALA A 47 11.48 -4.86 -10.30
C ALA A 47 10.92 -4.99 -11.73
N ASP A 48 9.87 -5.80 -11.94
CA ASP A 48 9.28 -6.07 -13.26
C ASP A 48 8.25 -4.99 -13.70
N PRO A 49 8.51 -4.25 -14.78
CA PRO A 49 7.56 -3.28 -15.33
C PRO A 49 6.23 -3.89 -15.81
N ALA A 50 6.22 -5.15 -16.25
CA ALA A 50 4.99 -5.80 -16.73
C ALA A 50 4.01 -6.04 -15.58
N PHE A 51 4.50 -6.53 -14.44
CA PHE A 51 3.72 -6.64 -13.21
C PHE A 51 3.06 -5.31 -12.80
N HIS A 52 3.82 -4.20 -12.83
CA HIS A 52 3.27 -2.87 -12.52
C HIS A 52 2.18 -2.43 -13.49
N GLN A 53 2.33 -2.73 -14.77
CA GLN A 53 1.35 -2.36 -15.79
C GLN A 53 0.04 -3.13 -15.59
N GLU A 54 0.12 -4.43 -15.33
CA GLU A 54 -1.03 -5.28 -15.05
C GLU A 54 -1.75 -4.84 -13.76
N LEU A 55 -1.00 -4.65 -12.67
CA LEU A 55 -1.57 -4.18 -11.40
C LEU A 55 -2.25 -2.82 -11.58
N ALA A 56 -1.61 -1.87 -12.26
CA ALA A 56 -2.20 -0.55 -12.50
C ALA A 56 -3.43 -0.62 -13.44
N HIS A 57 -3.46 -1.57 -14.37
CA HIS A 57 -4.63 -1.83 -15.19
C HIS A 57 -5.79 -2.31 -14.32
N LEU A 58 -5.59 -3.38 -13.54
CA LEU A 58 -6.61 -3.95 -12.66
C LEU A 58 -7.10 -2.95 -11.61
N GLN A 59 -6.20 -2.14 -11.04
CA GLN A 59 -6.58 -1.06 -10.13
C GLN A 59 -7.59 -0.11 -10.78
N ARG A 60 -7.44 0.22 -12.07
CA ARG A 60 -8.36 1.12 -12.78
C ARG A 60 -9.64 0.42 -13.25
N THR A 61 -9.52 -0.79 -13.80
CA THR A 61 -10.60 -1.45 -14.53
C THR A 61 -11.41 -2.41 -13.67
N TYR A 62 -10.85 -2.90 -12.57
CA TYR A 62 -11.51 -3.83 -11.66
C TYR A 62 -11.76 -3.20 -10.29
N THR A 63 -10.73 -2.69 -9.61
CA THR A 63 -10.88 -2.12 -8.27
C THR A 63 -11.58 -0.76 -8.27
N GLY A 64 -11.48 0.03 -9.34
CA GLY A 64 -12.07 1.37 -9.44
C GLY A 64 -11.22 2.51 -8.87
N ARG A 65 -9.88 2.36 -8.86
CA ARG A 65 -8.92 3.40 -8.43
C ARG A 65 -8.62 4.40 -9.57
N PRO A 66 -8.26 5.66 -9.25
CA PRO A 66 -8.14 6.24 -7.91
C PRO A 66 -9.51 6.52 -7.29
N THR A 67 -9.61 6.28 -5.99
CA THR A 67 -10.77 6.67 -5.19
C THR A 67 -10.80 8.18 -4.99
N PRO A 68 -11.98 8.83 -5.03
CA PRO A 68 -12.07 10.27 -4.87
C PRO A 68 -11.70 10.72 -3.45
N VAL A 69 -11.33 12.00 -3.32
CA VAL A 69 -11.22 12.69 -2.03
C VAL A 69 -12.40 13.65 -1.92
N THR A 70 -13.32 13.39 -1.00
CA THR A 70 -14.57 14.15 -0.88
C THR A 70 -14.50 15.17 0.25
N TYR A 71 -14.81 16.43 -0.03
CA TYR A 71 -14.98 17.45 1.00
C TYR A 71 -16.28 17.21 1.80
N ALA A 72 -16.16 16.89 3.08
CA ALA A 72 -17.27 16.63 3.98
C ALA A 72 -17.78 17.95 4.59
N ARG A 73 -18.43 18.79 3.77
CA ARG A 73 -18.90 20.13 4.17
C ARG A 73 -19.68 20.14 5.48
N ARG A 74 -20.71 19.30 5.61
CA ARG A 74 -21.58 19.26 6.80
C ARG A 74 -20.81 18.89 8.07
N LEU A 75 -19.84 17.98 7.96
CA LEU A 75 -19.00 17.59 9.08
C LEU A 75 -18.02 18.71 9.47
N SER A 76 -17.45 19.39 8.47
CA SER A 76 -16.57 20.54 8.68
C SER A 76 -17.30 21.67 9.39
N GLU A 77 -18.52 21.99 8.95
CA GLU A 77 -19.40 22.98 9.60
C GLU A 77 -19.77 22.57 11.03
N HIS A 78 -20.11 21.30 11.24
CA HIS A 78 -20.48 20.78 12.55
C HIS A 78 -19.33 20.89 13.57
N LEU A 79 -18.10 20.63 13.14
CA LEU A 79 -16.91 20.74 14.00
C LEU A 79 -16.42 22.19 14.18
N GLY A 80 -16.88 23.12 13.33
CA GLY A 80 -16.60 24.55 13.45
C GLY A 80 -15.12 24.94 13.28
N GLY A 81 -14.29 24.07 12.69
CA GLY A 81 -12.84 24.25 12.64
C GLY A 81 -12.24 23.85 11.28
N ALA A 82 -11.45 22.78 11.28
CA ALA A 82 -10.75 22.31 10.09
C ALA A 82 -11.70 21.88 8.96
N GLN A 83 -11.23 21.97 7.72
CA GLN A 83 -11.90 21.36 6.57
C GLN A 83 -11.65 19.85 6.56
N ILE A 84 -12.72 19.07 6.57
CA ILE A 84 -12.64 17.61 6.61
C ILE A 84 -12.75 17.05 5.19
N TYR A 85 -11.74 16.27 4.79
CA TYR A 85 -11.70 15.55 3.54
C TYR A 85 -11.65 14.05 3.79
N LEU A 86 -12.48 13.29 3.08
CA LEU A 86 -12.55 11.84 3.19
C LEU A 86 -11.86 11.21 1.99
N LYS A 87 -10.83 10.38 2.25
CA LYS A 87 -10.26 9.49 1.23
C LYS A 87 -11.18 8.28 1.06
N ARG A 88 -11.89 8.21 -0.06
CA ARG A 88 -13.04 7.31 -0.25
C ARG A 88 -12.66 5.87 -0.63
N GLU A 89 -11.80 5.23 0.15
CA GLU A 89 -11.44 3.81 -0.05
C GLU A 89 -12.66 2.86 0.08
N ASP A 90 -13.74 3.32 0.73
CA ASP A 90 -15.03 2.63 0.79
C ASP A 90 -15.68 2.40 -0.58
N LEU A 91 -15.24 3.11 -1.62
CA LEU A 91 -15.77 2.95 -2.98
C LEU A 91 -14.98 1.94 -3.84
N ALA A 92 -13.91 1.36 -3.31
CA ALA A 92 -13.15 0.34 -4.03
C ALA A 92 -13.93 -0.98 -4.09
N HIS A 93 -13.87 -1.67 -5.23
CA HIS A 93 -14.37 -3.03 -5.35
C HIS A 93 -13.48 -4.01 -4.56
N THR A 94 -14.11 -4.98 -3.88
CA THR A 94 -13.49 -5.98 -2.98
C THR A 94 -13.30 -7.32 -3.67
#